data_AF-A0A4Q1IJ88-F1
#
_entry.id   AF-A0A4Q1IJ88-F1
#
_cell.length_a   1.000
_cell.length_b   1.000
_cell.length_c   1.000
_cell.angle_alpha   90.00
_cell.angle_beta   90.00
_cell.angle_gamma   90.00
#
_symmetry.space_group_name_H-M   'P 1'
#
loop_
_entity.id
_entity.type
_entity.pdbx_description
1 polymer ?
#
loop_
_entity_poly.entity_id
_entity_poly.type
_entity_poly.pdbx_seq_one_letter_code
_entity_poly.pdbx_strand_id
1 'polypeptide(L)'
;MQAEKRKMIKKLGYIFLIIIVSCQPKNKTDNSSTIDKPEKNLFDNYSNDSIRKQIFKSSYENNSTAPNYIVFKATDLNTGLTKEICCEAPFLSGAIHREFNIKYDSIGIKKVDSIILANRQRIFNFKNKETLKNINFYDYPDYEKIIERAKQIDLEYYYKTFGKNDSVNSMHFSSDKRIEQVTFAHILFNCGIKTTRDCVAGNNIWIGN
;
A
#
# COMPACT_ATOMS: atom_id res chain seq x y z
N MET A 1 68.18 -36.92 -3.91
CA MET A 1 68.34 -36.88 -5.38
C MET A 1 67.17 -36.05 -5.92
N GLN A 2 67.33 -34.73 -6.05
CA GLN A 2 67.60 -34.01 -7.32
C GLN A 2 66.56 -34.33 -8.42
N ALA A 3 66.01 -33.41 -9.20
CA ALA A 3 66.00 -31.96 -9.25
C ALA A 3 65.02 -31.55 -10.39
N GLU A 4 64.51 -30.33 -10.30
CA GLU A 4 64.27 -29.38 -11.41
C GLU A 4 63.23 -29.58 -12.53
N LYS A 5 62.26 -28.63 -12.50
CA LYS A 5 61.88 -27.64 -13.54
C LYS A 5 61.68 -28.09 -15.00
N ARG A 6 60.54 -27.65 -15.55
CA ARG A 6 60.51 -26.70 -16.69
C ARG A 6 59.15 -25.99 -16.83
N LYS A 7 59.22 -24.65 -16.82
CA LYS A 7 58.22 -23.70 -17.33
C LYS A 7 58.05 -23.87 -18.85
N MET A 8 56.84 -23.69 -19.37
CA MET A 8 56.66 -22.95 -20.62
C MET A 8 55.34 -22.15 -20.62
N ILE A 9 55.49 -20.84 -20.72
CA ILE A 9 54.49 -19.79 -20.93
C ILE A 9 54.38 -19.56 -22.45
N LYS A 10 53.16 -19.32 -22.98
CA LYS A 10 52.78 -18.58 -24.24
C LYS A 10 51.41 -19.14 -24.73
N LYS A 11 50.34 -18.42 -25.09
CA LYS A 11 50.00 -17.01 -25.39
C LYS A 11 48.51 -16.83 -24.97
N LEU A 12 48.12 -15.78 -24.26
CA LEU A 12 47.68 -14.46 -24.76
C LEU A 12 46.65 -14.52 -25.92
N GLY A 13 45.39 -14.27 -25.57
CA GLY A 13 44.28 -13.99 -26.49
C GLY A 13 43.29 -13.04 -25.82
N TYR A 14 43.74 -11.82 -25.53
CA TYR A 14 42.91 -10.72 -25.04
C TYR A 14 42.03 -10.23 -26.19
N ILE A 15 40.72 -10.41 -26.07
CA ILE A 15 39.74 -9.77 -26.94
C ILE A 15 39.59 -8.31 -26.46
N PHE A 16 40.17 -7.40 -27.23
CA PHE A 16 39.99 -5.96 -27.08
C PHE A 16 38.59 -5.59 -27.60
N LEU A 17 37.69 -5.20 -26.71
CA LEU A 17 36.45 -4.53 -27.11
C LEU A 17 36.74 -3.04 -27.22
N ILE A 18 36.87 -2.55 -28.46
CA ILE A 18 36.99 -1.12 -28.76
C ILE A 18 35.60 -0.51 -28.66
N ILE A 19 35.31 0.18 -27.55
CA ILE A 19 34.18 1.12 -27.49
C ILE A 19 34.74 2.48 -27.92
N ILE A 20 34.41 2.85 -29.16
CA ILE A 20 34.61 4.19 -29.69
C ILE A 20 33.77 5.18 -28.88
N VAL A 21 34.44 5.92 -27.98
CA VAL A 21 33.90 7.15 -27.39
C VAL A 21 34.02 8.24 -28.45
N SER A 22 32.95 8.47 -29.19
CA SER A 22 32.83 9.67 -30.03
C SER A 22 32.56 10.87 -29.14
N CYS A 23 33.61 11.63 -28.81
CA CYS A 23 33.47 13.01 -28.36
C CYS A 23 32.98 13.86 -29.53
N GLN A 24 31.75 14.37 -29.45
CA GLN A 24 31.31 15.54 -30.20
C GLN A 24 31.22 16.77 -29.27
N PRO A 25 31.45 17.98 -29.80
CA PRO A 25 31.73 19.17 -29.02
C PRO A 25 30.50 19.81 -28.38
N LYS A 26 30.75 20.49 -27.25
CA LYS A 26 29.82 21.28 -26.44
C LYS A 26 28.94 22.21 -27.27
N ASN A 27 27.63 21.99 -27.20
CA ASN A 27 26.66 23.08 -27.28
C ASN A 27 26.06 23.29 -25.88
N LYS A 28 26.34 24.47 -25.33
CA LYS A 28 25.68 25.01 -24.14
C LYS A 28 24.20 25.17 -24.45
N THR A 29 23.37 24.40 -23.75
CA THR A 29 21.99 24.78 -23.49
C THR A 29 21.82 24.66 -21.98
N ASP A 30 21.83 25.80 -21.30
CA ASP A 30 21.50 25.92 -19.89
C ASP A 30 20.02 25.56 -19.70
N ASN A 31 19.72 24.26 -19.66
CA ASN A 31 18.49 23.77 -19.05
C ASN A 31 18.84 23.36 -17.63
N SER A 32 18.86 24.36 -16.75
CA SER A 32 18.65 24.16 -15.32
C SER A 32 17.27 23.52 -15.16
N SER A 33 17.20 22.19 -15.32
CA SER A 33 16.10 21.41 -14.77
C SER A 33 16.21 21.59 -13.26
N THR A 34 15.36 22.44 -12.70
CA THR A 34 15.07 22.37 -11.27
C THR A 34 14.73 20.91 -11.01
N ILE A 35 15.57 20.26 -10.20
CA ILE A 35 15.20 18.99 -9.59
C ILE A 35 14.07 19.40 -8.65
N ASP A 36 12.84 19.42 -9.18
CA ASP A 36 11.66 19.66 -8.39
C ASP A 36 11.69 18.57 -7.31
N LYS A 37 11.87 19.02 -6.07
CA LYS A 37 11.76 18.14 -4.91
C LYS A 37 10.43 17.39 -5.09
N PRO A 38 10.41 16.06 -4.92
CA PRO A 38 9.16 15.31 -5.04
C PRO A 38 8.12 16.00 -4.17
N GLU A 39 6.99 16.37 -4.78
CA GLU A 39 5.90 17.05 -4.09
C GLU A 39 5.59 16.26 -2.81
N LYS A 40 5.72 16.93 -1.66
CA LYS A 40 5.55 16.27 -0.37
C LYS A 40 4.12 15.73 -0.30
N ASN A 41 3.97 14.43 -0.04
CA ASN A 41 2.64 13.84 0.06
C ASN A 41 1.87 14.53 1.20
N LEU A 42 0.60 14.89 0.96
CA LEU A 42 -0.26 15.56 1.94
C LEU A 42 -0.21 14.89 3.32
N PHE A 43 -0.12 13.56 3.33
CA PHE A 43 -0.18 12.74 4.53
C PHE A 43 1.16 12.61 5.27
N ASP A 44 2.28 12.98 4.66
CA ASP A 44 3.62 12.88 5.27
C ASP A 44 3.79 13.80 6.48
N ASN A 45 2.90 14.78 6.67
CA ASN A 45 2.85 15.62 7.87
C ASN A 45 2.27 14.89 9.09
N TYR A 46 1.48 13.84 8.88
CA TYR A 46 0.67 13.20 9.92
C TYR A 46 1.19 11.81 10.26
N SER A 47 1.55 11.01 9.26
CA SER A 47 2.05 9.65 9.47
C SER A 47 3.18 9.25 8.53
N ASN A 48 3.84 8.16 8.88
CA ASN A 48 4.84 7.51 8.04
C ASN A 48 4.45 6.04 7.80
N ASP A 49 5.21 5.37 6.93
CA ASP A 49 4.93 3.99 6.56
C ASP A 49 4.96 3.01 7.77
N SER A 50 5.81 3.28 8.77
CA SER A 50 5.90 2.44 9.97
C SER A 50 4.60 2.48 10.78
N ILE A 51 4.03 3.67 10.98
CA ILE A 51 2.74 3.85 11.68
C ILE A 51 1.64 3.16 10.87
N ARG A 52 1.57 3.41 9.56
CA ARG A 52 0.56 2.78 8.68
C ARG A 52 0.65 1.26 8.67
N LYS A 53 1.87 0.72 8.73
CA LYS A 53 2.10 -0.73 8.84
C LYS A 53 1.60 -1.30 10.15
N GLN A 54 1.83 -0.61 11.27
CA GLN A 54 1.33 -1.01 12.58
C GLN A 54 -0.19 -1.02 12.59
N ILE A 55 -0.82 0.04 12.10
CA ILE A 55 -2.29 0.16 12.01
C ILE A 55 -2.87 -0.94 11.12
N PHE A 56 -2.28 -1.18 9.93
CA PHE A 56 -2.71 -2.27 9.06
C PHE A 56 -2.71 -3.61 9.79
N LYS A 57 -1.62 -3.92 10.49
CA LYS A 57 -1.47 -5.17 11.26
C LYS A 57 -2.53 -5.28 12.35
N SER A 58 -2.63 -4.28 13.23
CA SER A 58 -3.59 -4.30 14.34
C SER A 58 -5.04 -4.28 13.88
N SER A 59 -5.32 -3.64 12.73
CA SER A 59 -6.66 -3.62 12.14
C SER A 59 -7.04 -4.95 11.51
N TYR A 60 -6.09 -5.63 10.87
CA TYR A 60 -6.33 -6.96 10.31
C TYR A 60 -6.52 -8.00 11.42
N GLU A 61 -5.71 -7.94 12.48
CA GLU A 61 -5.78 -8.85 13.62
C GLU A 61 -7.02 -8.61 14.51
N ASN A 62 -7.82 -7.56 14.25
CA ASN A 62 -9.05 -7.31 14.99
C ASN A 62 -10.17 -8.29 14.57
N ASN A 63 -10.42 -9.28 15.42
CA ASN A 63 -11.47 -10.30 15.24
C ASN A 63 -12.86 -9.86 15.73
N SER A 64 -13.09 -8.56 15.91
CA SER A 64 -14.38 -8.01 16.30
C SER A 64 -15.45 -8.18 15.22
N THR A 65 -16.72 -8.22 15.63
CA THR A 65 -17.89 -8.13 14.72
C THR A 65 -18.04 -6.74 14.09
N ALA A 66 -17.35 -5.74 14.64
CA ALA A 66 -17.13 -4.41 14.08
C ALA A 66 -15.75 -4.39 13.39
N PRO A 67 -15.66 -4.65 12.07
CA PRO A 67 -14.37 -4.79 11.40
C PRO A 67 -13.68 -3.44 11.23
N ASN A 68 -12.35 -3.45 11.33
CA ASN A 68 -11.56 -2.27 11.01
C ASN A 68 -11.40 -2.08 9.50
N TYR A 69 -11.22 -0.83 9.11
CA TYR A 69 -10.74 -0.49 7.78
C TYR A 69 -9.23 -0.65 7.69
N ILE A 70 -8.76 -1.08 6.52
CA ILE A 70 -7.35 -1.23 6.16
C ILE A 70 -7.11 -0.63 4.78
N VAL A 71 -5.90 -0.08 4.58
CA VAL A 71 -5.44 0.44 3.29
C VAL A 71 -4.25 -0.37 2.78
N PHE A 72 -4.29 -0.72 1.50
CA PHE A 72 -3.25 -1.47 0.83
C PHE A 72 -3.25 -1.17 -0.67
N LYS A 73 -2.16 -1.55 -1.36
CA LYS A 73 -2.08 -1.48 -2.82
C LYS A 73 -2.58 -2.78 -3.42
N ALA A 74 -3.50 -2.68 -4.37
CA ALA A 74 -4.00 -3.80 -5.16
C ALA A 74 -3.57 -3.62 -6.62
N THR A 75 -3.12 -4.69 -7.26
CA THR A 75 -2.79 -4.72 -8.69
C THR A 75 -3.71 -5.70 -9.41
N ASP A 76 -4.42 -5.23 -10.43
CA ASP A 76 -5.14 -6.10 -11.38
C ASP A 76 -4.14 -6.65 -12.41
N LEU A 77 -3.80 -7.93 -12.30
CA LEU A 77 -2.86 -8.59 -13.20
C LEU A 77 -3.37 -8.74 -14.64
N ASN A 78 -4.66 -8.52 -14.89
CA ASN A 78 -5.21 -8.55 -16.25
C ASN A 78 -4.96 -7.23 -17.00
N THR A 79 -4.83 -6.12 -16.29
CA THR A 79 -4.67 -4.78 -16.87
C THR A 79 -3.33 -4.13 -16.54
N GLY A 80 -2.64 -4.61 -15.51
CA GLY A 80 -1.43 -3.99 -14.96
C GLY A 80 -1.71 -2.76 -14.08
N LEU A 81 -2.98 -2.40 -13.86
CA LEU A 81 -3.34 -1.23 -13.05
C LEU A 81 -3.14 -1.51 -11.56
N THR A 82 -2.44 -0.62 -10.88
CA THR A 82 -2.27 -0.63 -9.42
C THR A 82 -2.99 0.57 -8.79
N LYS A 83 -3.77 0.33 -7.73
CA LYS A 83 -4.45 1.36 -6.93
C LYS A 83 -4.20 1.16 -5.44
N GLU A 84 -4.10 2.25 -4.69
CA GLU A 84 -4.22 2.19 -3.23
C GLU A 84 -5.70 2.25 -2.86
N ILE A 85 -6.17 1.23 -2.13
CA ILE A 85 -7.59 1.05 -1.83
C ILE A 85 -7.82 0.85 -0.33
N CYS A 86 -9.03 1.16 0.13
CA CYS A 86 -9.47 0.94 1.50
C CYS A 86 -10.70 0.04 1.53
N CYS A 87 -10.70 -0.97 2.40
CA CYS A 87 -11.88 -1.79 2.67
C CYS A 87 -11.84 -2.30 4.12
N GLU A 88 -12.94 -2.91 4.58
CA GLU A 88 -12.93 -3.63 5.86
C GLU A 88 -12.01 -4.86 5.75
N ALA A 89 -11.27 -5.19 6.82
CA ALA A 89 -10.29 -6.27 6.83
C ALA A 89 -10.81 -7.64 6.32
N PRO A 90 -12.05 -8.07 6.64
CA PRO A 90 -12.60 -9.32 6.11
C PRO A 90 -12.71 -9.36 4.58
N PHE A 91 -12.85 -8.22 3.89
CA PHE A 91 -12.88 -8.21 2.42
C PHE A 91 -11.51 -8.54 1.82
N LEU A 92 -10.41 -8.11 2.42
CA LEU A 92 -9.08 -8.53 1.98
C LEU A 92 -8.86 -10.03 2.27
N SER A 93 -9.23 -10.51 3.45
CA SER A 93 -9.15 -11.95 3.77
C SER A 93 -9.95 -12.79 2.76
N GLY A 94 -11.21 -12.42 2.52
CA GLY A 94 -12.06 -13.07 1.53
C GLY A 94 -11.52 -13.01 0.10
N ALA A 95 -10.86 -11.90 -0.26
CA ALA A 95 -10.17 -11.76 -1.53
C ALA A 95 -9.02 -12.76 -1.69
N ILE A 96 -8.18 -12.92 -0.67
CA ILE A 96 -7.06 -13.89 -0.70
C ILE A 96 -7.57 -15.33 -0.72
N HIS A 97 -8.63 -15.66 0.04
CA HIS A 97 -9.28 -16.96 -0.04
C HIS A 97 -9.72 -17.29 -1.47
N ARG A 98 -10.38 -16.34 -2.16
CA ARG A 98 -10.87 -16.52 -3.53
C ARG A 98 -9.75 -16.57 -4.57
N GLU A 99 -8.75 -15.71 -4.45
CA GLU A 99 -7.62 -15.63 -5.39
C GLU A 99 -6.84 -16.95 -5.44
N PHE A 100 -6.58 -17.54 -4.28
CA PHE A 100 -5.75 -18.75 -4.16
C PHE A 100 -6.55 -20.04 -3.97
N ASN A 101 -7.88 -19.99 -4.07
CA ASN A 101 -8.79 -21.11 -3.81
C ASN A 101 -8.51 -21.81 -2.47
N ILE A 102 -8.29 -21.01 -1.41
CA ILE A 102 -8.01 -21.50 -0.06
C ILE A 102 -9.34 -21.65 0.68
N LYS A 103 -9.57 -22.81 1.30
CA LYS A 103 -10.79 -23.08 2.08
C LYS A 103 -10.89 -22.19 3.32
N TYR A 104 -12.10 -21.96 3.82
CA TYR A 104 -12.36 -21.23 5.08
C TYR A 104 -12.27 -22.13 6.33
N ASP A 105 -11.46 -23.20 6.27
CA ASP A 105 -11.17 -24.04 7.44
C ASP A 105 -10.03 -23.44 8.27
N SER A 106 -9.77 -24.00 9.45
CA SER A 106 -8.75 -23.47 10.38
C SER A 106 -7.33 -23.44 9.79
N ILE A 107 -7.02 -24.33 8.84
CA ILE A 107 -5.73 -24.36 8.15
C ILE A 107 -5.68 -23.24 7.11
N GLY A 108 -6.75 -23.10 6.33
CA GLY A 108 -6.87 -22.08 5.32
C GLY A 108 -6.87 -20.66 5.89
N ILE A 109 -7.57 -20.43 7.01
CA ILE A 109 -7.54 -19.15 7.74
C ILE A 109 -6.11 -18.79 8.13
N LYS A 110 -5.38 -19.68 8.80
CA LYS A 110 -3.97 -19.46 9.18
C LYS A 110 -3.07 -19.17 7.98
N LYS A 111 -3.33 -19.84 6.84
CA LYS A 111 -2.59 -19.62 5.60
C LYS A 111 -2.86 -18.22 5.04
N VAL A 112 -4.11 -17.78 5.03
CA VAL A 112 -4.49 -16.43 4.58
C VAL A 112 -3.90 -15.35 5.49
N ASP A 113 -3.99 -15.53 6.81
CA ASP A 113 -3.38 -14.62 7.79
C ASP A 113 -1.87 -14.50 7.56
N SER A 114 -1.20 -15.64 7.32
CA SER A 114 0.24 -15.65 7.03
C SER A 114 0.57 -14.88 5.74
N ILE A 115 -0.21 -15.05 4.67
CA ILE A 115 -0.01 -14.32 3.41
C ILE A 115 -0.15 -12.81 3.63
N ILE A 116 -1.19 -12.38 4.34
CA ILE A 116 -1.49 -10.96 4.55
C ILE A 116 -0.46 -10.32 5.48
N LEU A 117 -0.18 -10.94 6.63
CA LEU A 117 0.71 -10.38 7.65
C LEU A 117 2.20 -10.45 7.29
N ALA A 118 2.61 -11.41 6.44
CA ALA A 118 3.98 -11.46 5.92
C ALA A 118 4.26 -10.35 4.89
N ASN A 119 3.23 -9.80 4.25
CA ASN A 119 3.35 -8.77 3.23
C ASN A 119 3.60 -7.37 3.83
N ARG A 120 4.87 -7.10 4.14
CA ARG A 120 5.28 -5.83 4.77
C ARG A 120 5.00 -4.59 3.93
N GLN A 121 4.97 -4.74 2.61
CA GLN A 121 4.73 -3.64 1.68
C GLN A 121 3.23 -3.39 1.44
N ARG A 122 2.36 -4.31 1.88
CA ARG A 122 0.90 -4.23 1.69
C ARG A 122 0.54 -4.10 0.20
N ILE A 123 1.21 -4.87 -0.65
CA ILE A 123 0.98 -4.90 -2.11
C ILE A 123 0.44 -6.28 -2.49
N PHE A 124 -0.80 -6.35 -2.94
CA PHE A 124 -1.47 -7.59 -3.29
C PHE A 124 -1.79 -7.60 -4.78
N ASN A 125 -1.48 -8.71 -5.44
CA ASN A 125 -1.70 -8.88 -6.87
C ASN A 125 -2.84 -9.87 -7.07
N PHE A 126 -3.82 -9.51 -7.88
CA PHE A 126 -5.01 -10.31 -8.12
C PHE A 126 -5.23 -10.50 -9.62
N LYS A 127 -5.51 -11.73 -10.02
CA LYS A 127 -5.93 -12.08 -11.38
C LYS A 127 -7.42 -12.35 -11.44
N ASN A 128 -8.05 -12.80 -10.35
CA ASN A 128 -9.48 -13.09 -10.33
C ASN A 128 -10.30 -11.79 -10.28
N LYS A 129 -11.14 -11.55 -11.30
CA LYS A 129 -12.00 -10.37 -11.38
C LYS A 129 -13.02 -10.27 -10.25
N GLU A 130 -13.54 -11.40 -9.76
CA GLU A 130 -14.48 -11.41 -8.63
C GLU A 130 -13.77 -11.05 -7.31
N THR A 131 -12.48 -11.39 -7.19
CA THR A 131 -11.65 -10.93 -6.08
C THR A 131 -11.46 -9.42 -6.11
N LEU A 132 -11.17 -8.84 -7.28
CA LEU A 132 -11.04 -7.39 -7.45
C LEU A 132 -12.36 -6.65 -7.15
N LYS A 133 -13.51 -7.21 -7.53
CA LYS A 133 -14.83 -6.67 -7.15
C LYS A 133 -15.05 -6.72 -5.63
N ASN A 134 -14.64 -7.79 -4.96
CA ASN A 134 -14.82 -7.95 -3.52
C ASN A 134 -14.15 -6.85 -2.68
N ILE A 135 -13.03 -6.30 -3.17
CA ILE A 135 -12.30 -5.18 -2.56
C ILE A 135 -12.66 -3.82 -3.20
N ASN A 136 -13.74 -3.79 -3.99
CA ASN A 136 -14.27 -2.62 -4.68
C ASN A 136 -13.28 -1.97 -5.67
N PHE A 137 -12.31 -2.72 -6.23
CA PHE A 137 -11.19 -2.17 -7.00
C PHE A 137 -11.62 -1.27 -8.17
N TYR A 138 -12.64 -1.68 -8.93
CA TYR A 138 -13.07 -0.98 -10.13
C TYR A 138 -13.84 0.31 -9.84
N ASP A 139 -14.61 0.33 -8.75
CA ASP A 139 -15.43 1.49 -8.35
C ASP A 139 -14.72 2.36 -7.31
N TYR A 140 -13.51 1.98 -6.88
CA TYR A 140 -12.73 2.73 -5.91
C TYR A 140 -12.23 4.04 -6.52
N PRO A 141 -12.37 5.20 -5.83
CA PRO A 141 -11.87 6.47 -6.32
C PRO A 141 -10.36 6.43 -6.56
N ASP A 142 -9.92 7.12 -7.61
CA ASP A 142 -8.50 7.31 -7.85
C ASP A 142 -7.88 8.25 -6.81
N TYR A 143 -6.56 8.21 -6.71
CA TYR A 143 -5.81 8.88 -5.63
C TYR A 143 -6.01 10.39 -5.63
N GLU A 144 -6.12 11.01 -6.80
CA GLU A 144 -6.39 12.44 -6.98
C GLU A 144 -7.69 12.84 -6.28
N LYS A 145 -8.73 12.02 -6.41
CA LYS A 145 -10.02 12.25 -5.76
C LYS A 145 -9.95 12.06 -4.25
N ILE A 146 -9.11 11.14 -3.76
CA ILE A 146 -8.82 11.02 -2.33
C ILE A 146 -8.16 12.30 -1.80
N ILE A 147 -7.17 12.84 -2.52
CA ILE A 147 -6.48 14.09 -2.16
C ILE A 147 -7.44 15.29 -2.16
N GLU A 148 -8.30 15.40 -3.17
CA GLU A 148 -9.32 16.46 -3.24
C GLU A 148 -10.25 16.42 -2.02
N ARG A 149 -10.68 15.23 -1.59
CA ARG A 149 -11.49 15.09 -0.38
C ARG A 149 -10.72 15.34 0.90
N ALA A 150 -9.46 14.93 0.97
CA ALA A 150 -8.61 15.19 2.12
C ALA A 150 -8.43 16.69 2.38
N LYS A 151 -8.35 17.51 1.32
CA LYS A 151 -8.26 18.98 1.43
C LYS A 151 -9.52 19.65 2.02
N GLN A 152 -10.65 18.95 2.05
CA GLN A 152 -11.92 19.44 2.60
C GLN A 152 -12.10 19.06 4.08
N ILE A 153 -11.19 18.27 4.64
CA ILE A 153 -11.24 17.76 6.01
C ILE A 153 -10.20 18.49 6.85
N ASP A 154 -10.54 18.85 8.09
CA ASP A 154 -9.57 19.35 9.05
C ASP A 154 -8.68 18.19 9.56
N LEU A 155 -7.69 17.81 8.75
CA LEU A 155 -6.78 16.70 9.06
C LEU A 155 -5.98 16.95 10.35
N GLU A 156 -5.67 18.22 10.64
CA GLU A 156 -4.94 18.61 11.85
C GLU A 156 -5.77 18.34 13.11
N TYR A 157 -7.06 18.67 13.09
CA TYR A 157 -7.99 18.33 14.17
C TYR A 157 -8.03 16.81 14.42
N TYR A 158 -8.26 16.01 13.38
CA TYR A 158 -8.33 14.56 13.52
C TYR A 158 -7.02 13.96 14.02
N TYR A 159 -5.89 14.42 13.49
CA TYR A 159 -4.57 13.95 13.91
C TYR A 159 -4.28 14.27 15.38
N LYS A 160 -4.52 15.51 15.80
CA LYS A 160 -4.30 15.92 17.20
C LYS A 160 -5.23 15.20 18.17
N THR A 161 -6.47 14.93 17.75
CA THR A 161 -7.48 14.31 18.61
C THR A 161 -7.29 12.80 18.71
N PHE A 162 -7.11 12.11 17.58
CA PHE A 162 -7.19 10.64 17.47
C PHE A 162 -5.88 9.97 17.04
N GLY A 163 -4.92 10.70 16.50
CA GLY A 163 -3.66 10.13 15.97
C GLY A 163 -2.58 9.90 17.02
N LYS A 164 -2.68 10.57 18.19
CA LYS A 164 -1.67 10.52 19.26
C LYS A 164 -2.21 10.16 20.64
N ASN A 165 -3.52 10.05 20.78
CA ASN A 165 -4.20 9.85 22.05
C ASN A 165 -5.13 8.64 21.96
N ASP A 166 -5.52 8.08 23.11
CA ASP A 166 -6.51 6.99 23.22
C ASP A 166 -7.96 7.52 23.12
N SER A 167 -8.16 8.66 22.45
CA SER A 167 -9.49 9.21 22.25
C SER A 167 -10.23 8.41 21.19
N VAL A 168 -11.51 8.18 21.42
CA VAL A 168 -12.40 7.50 20.49
C VAL A 168 -13.65 8.35 20.29
N ASN A 169 -14.10 8.47 19.05
CA ASN A 169 -15.38 9.10 18.72
C ASN A 169 -16.09 8.32 17.61
N SER A 170 -17.40 8.53 17.47
CA SER A 170 -18.17 8.03 16.33
C SER A 170 -18.54 9.18 15.40
N MET A 171 -18.58 8.89 14.10
CA MET A 171 -19.07 9.81 13.09
C MET A 171 -20.17 9.12 12.28
N HIS A 172 -21.31 9.78 12.17
CA HIS A 172 -22.42 9.34 11.34
C HIS A 172 -22.33 9.94 9.94
N PHE A 173 -22.51 9.11 8.91
CA PHE A 173 -22.61 9.51 7.53
C PHE A 173 -24.09 9.59 7.15
N SER A 174 -24.51 10.77 6.72
CA SER A 174 -25.91 11.03 6.34
C SER A 174 -26.33 10.25 5.09
N SER A 175 -25.36 9.83 4.27
CA SER A 175 -25.59 8.94 3.15
C SER A 175 -25.10 7.53 3.46
N ASP A 176 -25.87 6.56 2.98
CA ASP A 176 -25.55 5.14 2.91
C ASP A 176 -24.61 4.79 1.75
N LYS A 177 -24.00 5.82 1.13
CA LYS A 177 -22.97 5.62 0.12
C LYS A 177 -21.69 5.15 0.80
N ARG A 178 -21.53 3.83 0.88
CA ARG A 178 -20.34 3.10 1.33
C ARG A 178 -19.02 3.75 0.86
N ILE A 179 -18.99 4.30 -0.35
CA ILE A 179 -17.80 4.93 -0.92
C ILE A 179 -17.31 6.16 -0.14
N GLU A 180 -18.22 6.96 0.43
CA GLU A 180 -17.87 8.15 1.23
C GLU A 180 -17.19 7.72 2.53
N GLN A 181 -17.76 6.71 3.19
CA GLN A 181 -17.22 6.15 4.43
C GLN A 181 -15.83 5.53 4.22
N VAL A 182 -15.64 4.69 3.18
CA VAL A 182 -14.31 4.09 2.91
C VAL A 182 -13.28 5.11 2.42
N THR A 183 -13.72 6.18 1.74
CA THR A 183 -12.84 7.30 1.35
C THR A 183 -12.36 8.05 2.59
N PHE A 184 -13.26 8.34 3.52
CA PHE A 184 -12.90 8.97 4.78
C PHE A 184 -11.97 8.07 5.63
N ALA A 185 -12.27 6.78 5.73
CA ALA A 185 -11.42 5.81 6.41
C ALA A 185 -10.01 5.71 5.78
N HIS A 186 -9.91 5.77 4.44
CA HIS A 186 -8.63 5.83 3.73
C HIS A 186 -7.81 7.05 4.15
N ILE A 187 -8.43 8.23 4.14
CA ILE A 187 -7.79 9.50 4.50
C ILE A 187 -7.26 9.42 5.93
N LEU A 188 -8.08 8.96 6.88
CA LEU A 188 -7.69 8.82 8.28
C LEU A 188 -6.59 7.78 8.48
N PHE A 189 -6.64 6.64 7.78
CA PHE A 189 -5.55 5.66 7.80
C PHE A 189 -4.23 6.30 7.34
N ASN A 190 -4.27 7.11 6.28
CA ASN A 190 -3.08 7.81 5.80
C ASN A 190 -2.63 8.93 6.76
N CYS A 191 -3.50 9.44 7.62
CA CYS A 191 -3.13 10.26 8.78
C CYS A 191 -2.60 9.46 9.98
N GLY A 192 -2.53 8.14 9.90
CA GLY A 192 -2.09 7.28 11.00
C GLY A 192 -3.16 7.07 12.08
N ILE A 193 -4.44 7.09 11.69
CA ILE A 193 -5.58 6.93 12.60
C ILE A 193 -6.33 5.66 12.23
N LYS A 194 -6.61 4.83 13.23
CA LYS A 194 -7.42 3.62 13.07
C LYS A 194 -8.90 3.99 12.97
N THR A 195 -9.62 3.26 12.12
CA THR A 195 -11.06 3.42 11.96
C THR A 195 -11.76 2.08 11.90
N THR A 196 -12.96 2.01 12.47
CA THR A 196 -13.74 0.79 12.64
C THR A 196 -15.18 1.03 12.22
N ARG A 197 -15.77 0.10 11.47
CA ARG A 197 -17.19 0.17 11.13
C ARG A 197 -18.02 -0.21 12.35
N ASP A 198 -19.12 0.51 12.59
CA ASP A 198 -20.05 0.16 13.67
C ASP A 198 -20.70 -1.22 13.46
N CYS A 199 -20.92 -1.96 14.55
CA CYS A 199 -21.43 -3.35 14.50
C CYS A 199 -22.94 -3.43 14.19
N VAL A 200 -23.68 -2.37 14.49
CA VAL A 200 -25.10 -2.26 14.15
C VAL A 200 -25.18 -1.69 12.74
N ALA A 201 -25.86 -2.39 11.82
CA ALA A 201 -26.03 -1.97 10.44
C ALA A 201 -26.30 -0.45 10.35
N GLY A 202 -25.29 0.29 9.92
CA GLY A 202 -25.32 1.74 10.06
C GLY A 202 -24.17 2.42 9.33
N ASN A 203 -24.40 3.70 9.08
CA ASN A 203 -23.47 4.61 8.41
C ASN A 203 -22.50 5.24 9.41
N ASN A 204 -22.16 4.51 10.48
CA ASN A 204 -21.30 4.98 11.54
C ASN A 204 -19.89 4.41 11.40
N ILE A 205 -18.91 5.22 11.76
CA ILE A 205 -17.49 4.86 11.83
C ILE A 205 -16.96 5.36 13.16
N TRP A 206 -16.34 4.44 13.90
CA TRP A 206 -15.54 4.74 15.07
C TRP A 206 -14.14 5.16 14.64
N ILE A 207 -13.64 6.23 15.23
CA ILE A 207 -12.36 6.88 14.93
C ILE A 207 -11.53 6.86 16.20
N GLY A 208 -10.28 6.39 16.10
CA GLY A 208 -9.38 6.27 17.25
C GLY A 208 -8.95 4.83 17.51
N ASN A 209 -8.04 4.67 18.47
CA ASN A 209 -7.40 3.39 18.79
C ASN A 209 -8.21 2.52 19.74
#